data_AF-A0A1N6YB77-F1
#
_entry.id   AF-A0A1N6YB77-F1
#
_cell.length_a   1.000
_cell.length_b   1.000
_cell.length_c   1.000
_cell.angle_alpha   90.00
_cell.angle_beta   90.00
_cell.angle_gamma   90.00
#
_symmetry.space_group_name_H-M   'P 1'
#
loop_
_entity.id
_entity.type
_entity.pdbx_description
1 polymer ?
#
loop_
_entity_poly.entity_id
_entity_poly.type
_entity_poly.pdbx_seq_one_letter_code
_entity_poly.pdbx_strand_id
1 'polypeptide(L)' 'MSLEPIDPKTALELYLADRDTEVSKATLYSHSSRLGHFDRWCDAEEIANLNELSGRTLHEYRL' A
#
# COMPACT_ATOMS: atom_id res chain seq x y z
N MET A 1 12.75 -17.51 -6.88
CA MET A 1 13.09 -16.41 -5.96
C MET A 1 11.88 -16.17 -5.09
N SER A 2 12.04 -16.10 -3.77
CA SER A 2 11.00 -15.65 -2.84
C SER A 2 10.95 -14.12 -2.84
N LEU A 3 9.78 -13.56 -2.51
CA LEU A 3 9.65 -12.12 -2.29
C LEU A 3 10.25 -11.76 -0.92
N GLU A 4 10.89 -10.61 -0.82
CA GLU A 4 11.33 -10.04 0.45
C GLU A 4 10.10 -9.52 1.23
N PRO A 5 9.97 -9.81 2.53
CA PRO A 5 8.88 -9.28 3.35
C PRO A 5 8.91 -7.75 3.44
N ILE A 6 7.72 -7.14 3.44
CA ILE A 6 7.56 -5.70 3.62
C ILE A 6 6.21 -5.40 4.24
N ASP A 7 6.16 -4.50 5.21
CA ASP A 7 4.90 -4.04 5.80
C ASP A 7 4.20 -2.99 4.91
N PRO A 8 2.86 -2.88 5.00
CA PRO A 8 2.08 -1.97 4.16
C PRO A 8 2.54 -0.50 4.23
N LYS A 9 2.89 -0.02 5.42
CA LYS A 9 3.29 1.36 5.64
C LYS A 9 4.62 1.66 4.96
N THR A 10 5.63 0.82 5.18
CA THR A 10 6.94 0.96 4.51
C THR A 10 6.79 0.88 2.99
N ALA A 11 5.97 -0.03 2.48
CA ALA A 11 5.72 -0.13 1.03
C ALA A 11 5.06 1.13 0.47
N LEU A 12 4.11 1.73 1.20
CA LEU A 12 3.48 2.99 0.80
C LEU A 12 4.48 4.15 0.80
N GLU A 13 5.33 4.27 1.82
CA GLU A 13 6.35 5.30 1.90
C GLU A 13 7.33 5.21 0.72
N LEU A 14 7.83 4.00 0.41
CA LEU A 14 8.70 3.75 -0.73
C LEU A 14 8.03 4.09 -2.06
N TYR A 15 6.76 3.69 -2.23
CA TYR A 15 5.98 4.01 -3.42
C TYR A 15 5.81 5.53 -3.60
N LEU A 16 5.47 6.27 -2.54
CA LEU A 16 5.30 7.72 -2.64
C LEU A 16 6.62 8.43 -2.93
N ALA A 17 7.72 7.97 -2.34
CA ALA A 17 9.05 8.52 -2.59
C ALA A 17 9.48 8.36 -4.06
N ASP A 18 9.22 7.19 -4.66
CA ASP A 18 9.47 6.92 -6.08
C ASP A 18 8.66 7.86 -6.98
N ARG A 19 7.36 8.03 -6.68
CA ARG A 19 6.44 8.85 -7.48
C ARG A 19 6.65 10.36 -7.35
N ASP A 20 7.19 10.86 -6.24
CA ASP A 20 7.33 12.30 -5.96
C ASP A 20 8.07 13.07 -7.07
N THR A 21 9.04 12.43 -7.72
CA THR A 21 9.80 13.05 -8.82
C THR A 21 9.10 12.99 -10.19
N GLU A 22 8.05 12.17 -10.33
CA GLU A 22 7.40 11.87 -11.61
C GLU A 22 6.03 12.53 -11.77
N VAL A 23 5.37 12.90 -10.68
CA VAL A 23 3.98 13.39 -10.71
C VAL A 23 3.81 14.73 -10.02
N SER A 24 2.68 15.39 -10.30
CA SER A 24 2.31 16.61 -9.58
C SER A 24 2.05 16.33 -8.10
N LYS A 25 2.24 17.35 -7.25
CA LYS A 25 1.88 17.26 -5.82
C LYS A 25 0.43 16.86 -5.58
N ALA A 26 -0.50 17.33 -6.41
CA ALA A 26 -1.92 16.98 -6.31
C ALA A 26 -2.17 15.50 -6.63
N THR A 27 -1.45 14.97 -7.62
CA THR A 27 -1.45 13.54 -7.93
C THR A 27 -0.88 12.75 -6.76
N LEU A 28 0.31 13.12 -6.27
CA LEU A 28 0.95 12.43 -5.13
C LEU A 28 0.05 12.40 -3.89
N TYR A 29 -0.59 13.52 -3.56
CA TYR A 29 -1.57 13.61 -2.47
C TYR A 29 -2.76 12.64 -2.68
N SER A 30 -3.28 12.56 -3.91
CA SER A 30 -4.36 11.63 -4.25
C SER A 30 -3.94 10.16 -4.07
N HIS A 31 -2.70 9.81 -4.41
CA HIS A 31 -2.15 8.47 -4.17
C HIS A 31 -2.01 8.19 -2.67
N SER A 32 -1.39 9.11 -1.92
CA SER A 32 -1.23 8.99 -0.47
C SER A 32 -2.56 8.82 0.25
N SER A 33 -3.57 9.63 -0.11
CA SER A 33 -4.91 9.51 0.46
C SER A 33 -5.53 8.14 0.21
N ARG A 34 -5.54 7.67 -1.05
CA ARG A 34 -6.17 6.39 -1.43
C ARG A 34 -5.45 5.19 -0.80
N LEU A 35 -4.13 5.14 -0.91
CA LEU A 35 -3.35 4.02 -0.39
C LEU A 35 -3.21 4.07 1.13
N GLY A 36 -3.36 5.24 1.76
CA GLY A 36 -3.47 5.33 3.21
C GLY A 36 -4.72 4.66 3.76
N HIS A 37 -5.81 4.52 2.99
CA HIS A 37 -6.95 3.67 3.39
C HIS A 37 -6.59 2.20 3.34
N PHE A 38 -5.78 1.78 2.36
CA PHE A 38 -5.31 0.41 2.25
C PHE A 38 -4.39 0.03 3.41
N ASP A 39 -3.43 0.89 3.75
CA ASP A 39 -2.56 0.74 4.92
C ASP A 39 -3.36 0.55 6.22
N ARG A 40 -4.33 1.43 6.49
CA ARG A 40 -5.23 1.32 7.65
C ARG A 40 -6.06 0.03 7.66
N TRP A 41 -6.49 -0.41 6.48
CA TRP A 41 -7.23 -1.67 6.38
C TRP A 41 -6.33 -2.87 6.69
N CYS A 42 -5.09 -2.89 6.16
CA CYS A 42 -4.13 -3.92 6.51
C CYS A 42 -3.83 -3.97 8.02
N ASP A 43 -3.71 -2.80 8.68
CA ASP A 43 -3.54 -2.73 10.14
C ASP A 43 -4.75 -3.35 10.89
N ALA A 44 -5.97 -3.07 10.43
CA ALA A 44 -7.20 -3.62 11.03
C ALA A 44 -7.36 -5.14 10.84
N GLU A 45 -6.88 -5.67 9.71
CA GLU A 45 -6.89 -7.10 9.39
C GLU A 45 -5.62 -7.84 9.86
N GLU A 46 -4.76 -7.16 10.63
CA GLU A 46 -3.48 -7.69 11.14
C GLU A 46 -2.51 -8.17 10.04
N ILE A 47 -2.59 -7.58 8.84
CA ILE A 47 -1.72 -7.88 7.70
C ILE A 47 -0.42 -7.06 7.83
N ALA A 48 0.58 -7.67 8.45
CA ALA A 48 1.90 -7.05 8.66
C ALA A 48 2.90 -7.29 7.51
N ASN A 49 2.56 -8.15 6.55
CA ASN A 49 3.43 -8.51 5.43
C ASN A 49 2.66 -8.56 4.12
N LEU A 50 3.02 -7.72 3.15
CA LEU A 50 2.33 -7.67 1.85
C LEU A 50 2.48 -8.95 1.02
N ASN A 51 3.43 -9.83 1.35
CA ASN A 51 3.55 -11.15 0.72
C ASN A 51 2.40 -12.11 1.08
N GLU A 52 1.61 -11.77 2.10
CA GLU A 52 0.42 -12.54 2.50
C GLU A 52 -0.82 -12.14 1.68
N LEU A 53 -0.73 -11.04 0.93
CA LEU A 53 -1.83 -10.60 0.09
C LEU A 53 -2.10 -11.61 -1.03
N SER A 54 -3.37 -11.96 -1.15
CA SER A 54 -3.89 -12.73 -2.26
C SER A 54 -4.93 -11.93 -3.04
N GLY A 55 -5.34 -12.45 -4.19
CA GLY A 55 -6.46 -11.87 -4.93
C GLY A 55 -7.78 -11.84 -4.12
N ARG A 56 -7.95 -12.73 -3.13
CA ARG A 56 -9.13 -12.74 -2.23
C ARG A 56 -9.03 -11.63 -1.19
N THR A 57 -7.87 -11.45 -0.60
CA THR A 57 -7.55 -10.35 0.33
C THR A 57 -7.82 -8.99 -0.33
N LEU A 58 -7.38 -8.81 -1.59
CA LEU A 58 -7.68 -7.60 -2.37
C LEU A 58 -9.14 -7.47 -2.80
N HIS A 59 -9.91 -8.56 -2.81
CA HIS A 59 -11.35 -8.49 -3.02
C HIS A 59 -12.07 -8.02 -1.75
N GLU A 60 -11.67 -8.49 -0.58
CA GLU A 60 -12.19 -8.07 0.73
C GLU A 60 -11.99 -6.56 0.95
N TYR A 61 -10.81 -6.01 0.65
CA TYR A 61 -10.57 -4.56 0.72
C TYR A 61 -11.50 -3.71 -0.17
N ARG A 62 -12.03 -4.29 -1.27
CA ARG A 62 -12.90 -3.55 -2.20
C ARG A 62 -14.37 -3.53 -1.80
N LEU A 63 -14.78 -4.38 -0.86
CA LEU A 63 -16.17 -4.51 -0.37
C LEU A 63 -16.41 -3.55 0.80
#